data_AF-A0A916VZF6-F1
#
_entry.id   AF-A0A916VZF6-F1
#
_cell.length_a   1.000
_cell.length_b   1.000
_cell.length_c   1.000
_cell.angle_alpha   90.00
_cell.angle_beta   90.00
_cell.angle_gamma   90.00
#
_symmetry.space_group_name_H-M   'P 1'
#
loop_
_entity.id
_entity.type
_entity.pdbx_description
1 polymer ?
#
loop_
_entity_poly.entity_id
_entity_poly.type
_entity_poly.pdbx_seq_one_letter_code
_entity_poly.pdbx_strand_id
1 'polypeptide(L)'
;MRRTESTQICIRGLPILSFSRGTLLKTIVALALIFSGAPALPYSFQTHEQLIDLTWKASIRPLLLARFPNLTPAQLHEAHAYAYGGCAIQDIGYYPFGDGFYSDLMHYVRAGDFVRSLLRNARTPDELAFAIGALTHYVADNIGHSEAVNLSVPVEFPKLKKRYGPNVNYGEDPHAHVRTEFAFDINELTKRRMAPSAYLHHVGLYVATDLLRRSFYETYGIDIRRLFIPGHPIVRGYAFSVRSFLPRIAYAEAVLHRNSFPPDTPSEPLDKLKASLAQADYENGWDQYRKKAGFLTYTMAGFIYILPKIGPLSNLSIRGPNQQTQELYVESLNQTIDSLRQMLAHFDQIGSYLPNRDLDTGAEVRPGGYRLTDETYAHLLANLTRHPERSVPLHLQHDIIAYYADPNAPISTKKHHDQWAQVQANLKVLATMRTTTDPDPDDGDTTTPAAPSNTQQ
;
A
#
# COMPACT_ATOMS: atom_id res chain seq x y z
N MET A 1 14.00 60.72 33.24
CA MET A 1 13.00 59.82 33.86
C MET A 1 11.66 60.05 33.16
N ARG A 2 11.38 59.41 32.01
CA ARG A 2 10.57 58.18 31.82
C ARG A 2 9.28 58.11 32.64
N ARG A 3 8.14 58.36 31.98
CA ARG A 3 6.80 57.75 32.13
C ARG A 3 5.98 58.13 30.89
N THR A 4 6.10 57.38 29.78
CA THR A 4 5.10 56.40 29.29
C THR A 4 3.68 56.94 29.19
N GLU A 5 3.33 57.42 28.00
CA GLU A 5 1.97 57.53 27.49
C GLU A 5 1.38 56.12 27.31
N SER A 6 0.20 55.89 27.87
CA SER A 6 -0.58 54.66 27.67
C SER A 6 -1.74 54.96 26.73
N THR A 7 -1.50 54.76 25.43
CA THR A 7 -2.54 54.72 24.40
C THR A 7 -3.26 53.38 24.51
N GLN A 8 -4.49 53.39 25.03
CA GLN A 8 -5.39 52.24 24.96
C GLN A 8 -5.86 52.07 23.51
N ILE A 9 -5.31 51.07 22.81
CA ILE A 9 -5.89 50.54 21.58
C ILE A 9 -6.76 49.35 21.97
N CYS A 10 -8.07 49.51 21.79
CA CYS A 10 -9.09 48.50 21.99
C CYS A 10 -8.94 47.40 20.92
N ILE A 11 -8.44 46.22 21.31
CA ILE A 11 -8.42 45.03 20.45
C ILE A 11 -9.82 44.42 20.50
N ARG A 12 -10.61 44.66 19.45
CA ARG A 12 -11.87 43.95 19.18
C ARG A 12 -11.56 42.45 19.05
N GLY A 13 -12.26 41.65 19.85
CA GLY A 13 -12.12 40.19 19.90
C GLY A 13 -12.40 39.53 18.55
N LEU A 14 -11.58 38.54 18.20
CA LEU A 14 -11.93 37.57 17.16
C LEU A 14 -13.17 36.78 17.59
N PRO A 15 -14.10 36.45 16.68
CA PRO A 15 -15.22 35.60 17.00
C PRO A 15 -14.70 34.20 17.30
N ILE A 16 -14.97 33.72 18.52
CA ILE A 16 -14.86 32.30 18.85
C ILE A 16 -15.91 31.61 17.99
N LEU A 17 -15.48 30.83 17.00
CA LEU A 17 -16.36 29.95 16.23
C LEU A 17 -16.95 28.90 17.18
N SER A 18 -18.10 29.21 17.78
CA SER A 18 -18.85 28.23 18.57
C SER A 18 -19.55 27.28 17.61
N PHE A 19 -18.97 26.12 17.36
CA PHE A 19 -19.72 25.03 16.74
C PHE A 19 -20.80 24.58 17.71
N SER A 20 -22.06 24.56 17.26
CA SER A 20 -23.13 23.97 18.06
C SER A 20 -22.78 22.51 18.36
N ARG A 21 -23.13 22.02 19.56
CA ARG A 21 -22.93 20.60 19.93
C ARG A 21 -23.48 19.64 18.86
N GLY A 22 -24.57 20.04 18.18
CA GLY A 22 -25.16 19.29 17.07
C GLY A 22 -24.32 19.27 15.79
N THR A 23 -23.63 20.35 15.45
CA THR A 23 -22.74 20.39 14.27
C THR A 23 -21.48 19.56 14.52
N LEU A 24 -20.89 19.67 15.71
CA LEU A 24 -19.74 18.85 16.09
C LEU A 24 -20.10 17.36 16.09
N LEU A 25 -21.26 16.99 16.65
CA LEU A 25 -21.73 15.61 16.65
C LEU A 25 -22.00 15.10 15.22
N LYS A 26 -22.60 15.90 14.35
CA LYS A 26 -22.82 15.53 12.93
C LYS A 26 -21.51 15.36 12.17
N THR A 27 -20.51 16.20 12.42
CA THR A 27 -19.17 16.06 11.82
C THR A 27 -18.44 14.84 12.37
N ILE A 28 -18.53 14.58 13.68
CA ILE A 28 -17.98 13.36 14.30
C ILE A 28 -18.66 12.12 13.73
N VAL A 29 -19.98 12.12 13.58
CA VAL A 29 -20.73 11.01 12.98
C VAL A 29 -20.39 10.83 11.51
N ALA A 30 -20.27 11.92 10.73
CA ALA A 30 -19.87 11.84 9.33
C ALA A 30 -18.44 11.32 9.16
N LEU A 31 -17.50 11.77 10.00
CA LEU A 31 -16.13 11.25 10.03
C LEU A 31 -16.12 9.79 10.51
N ALA A 32 -16.86 9.46 11.57
CA ALA A 32 -17.00 8.10 12.05
C ALA A 32 -17.59 7.18 10.97
N LEU A 33 -18.53 7.66 10.14
CA LEU A 33 -19.08 6.93 9.00
C LEU A 33 -18.06 6.75 7.87
N ILE A 34 -17.20 7.75 7.62
CA ILE A 34 -16.07 7.65 6.68
C ILE A 34 -15.01 6.66 7.19
N PHE A 35 -14.78 6.62 8.50
CA PHE A 35 -13.81 5.73 9.14
C PHE A 35 -14.38 4.34 9.51
N SER A 36 -15.70 4.15 9.55
CA SER A 36 -16.33 2.86 9.87
C SER A 36 -16.48 1.93 8.66
N GLY A 37 -16.13 2.41 7.46
CA GLY A 37 -16.32 1.68 6.21
C GLY A 37 -15.13 0.84 5.72
N ALA A 38 -14.00 0.78 6.44
CA ALA A 38 -12.85 -0.02 6.01
C ALA A 38 -12.14 -0.71 7.20
N PRO A 39 -11.82 -2.02 7.09
CA PRO A 39 -10.82 -2.62 7.95
C PRO A 39 -9.44 -2.09 7.56
N ALA A 40 -8.71 -1.55 8.54
CA ALA A 40 -7.31 -1.11 8.47
C ALA A 40 -6.97 0.00 7.43
N LEU A 41 -6.27 1.04 7.88
CA LEU A 41 -5.52 1.89 6.95
C LEU A 41 -4.23 1.11 6.67
N PRO A 42 -3.89 0.78 5.42
CA PRO A 42 -2.69 0.00 5.16
C PRO A 42 -1.42 0.82 5.44
N TYR A 43 -0.33 0.07 5.60
CA TYR A 43 1.00 0.54 5.92
C TYR A 43 1.47 1.68 4.99
N SER A 44 2.14 2.68 5.57
CA SER A 44 3.27 3.43 4.97
C SER A 44 3.23 3.69 3.46
N PHE A 45 2.08 4.14 2.96
CA PHE A 45 1.89 4.37 1.53
C PHE A 45 2.87 5.42 0.99
N GLN A 46 3.35 6.34 1.84
CA GLN A 46 4.31 7.35 1.43
C GLN A 46 5.72 6.80 1.30
N THR A 47 6.08 5.76 2.04
CA THR A 47 7.36 5.07 1.85
C THR A 47 7.42 4.35 0.51
N HIS A 48 6.30 3.75 0.09
CA HIS A 48 6.19 3.16 -1.24
C HIS A 48 6.47 4.19 -2.35
N GLU A 49 5.85 5.37 -2.27
CA GLU A 49 6.13 6.47 -3.19
C GLU A 49 7.57 6.98 -3.06
N GLN A 50 8.11 7.05 -1.84
CA GLN A 50 9.50 7.45 -1.59
C GLN A 50 10.50 6.48 -2.27
N LEU A 51 10.24 5.17 -2.25
CA LEU A 51 11.08 4.18 -2.91
C LEU A 51 11.08 4.34 -4.44
N ILE A 52 9.95 4.73 -5.03
CA ILE A 52 9.90 5.12 -6.44
C ILE A 52 10.83 6.30 -6.68
N ASP A 53 10.75 7.36 -5.89
CA ASP A 53 11.62 8.54 -6.05
C ASP A 53 13.12 8.20 -5.90
N LEU A 54 13.47 7.37 -4.91
CA LEU A 54 14.84 6.97 -4.60
C LEU A 54 15.47 6.05 -5.66
N THR A 55 14.65 5.42 -6.50
CA THR A 55 15.09 4.51 -7.56
C THR A 55 14.78 5.03 -8.96
N TRP A 56 13.99 6.11 -9.09
CA TRP A 56 13.48 6.62 -10.36
C TRP A 56 14.60 6.90 -11.36
N LYS A 57 15.49 7.85 -11.05
CA LYS A 57 16.48 8.30 -12.02
C LYS A 57 17.65 7.34 -12.19
N ALA A 58 18.02 6.63 -11.13
CA ALA A 58 19.18 5.72 -11.12
C ALA A 58 18.86 4.34 -11.71
N SER A 59 17.58 3.92 -11.73
CA SER A 59 17.22 2.54 -12.10
C SER A 59 15.99 2.45 -12.99
N ILE A 60 14.84 3.01 -12.58
CA ILE A 60 13.58 2.86 -13.32
C ILE A 60 13.65 3.56 -14.68
N ARG A 61 14.01 4.85 -14.71
CA ARG A 61 14.13 5.65 -15.94
C ARG A 61 15.15 5.07 -16.93
N PRO A 62 16.37 4.67 -16.52
CA PRO A 62 17.31 3.99 -17.42
C PRO A 62 16.74 2.72 -18.03
N LEU A 63 16.04 1.89 -17.26
CA LEU A 63 15.40 0.68 -17.77
C LEU A 63 14.31 1.01 -18.80
N LEU A 64 13.46 2.00 -18.52
CA LEU A 64 12.45 2.48 -19.47
C LEU A 64 13.09 2.96 -20.77
N LEU A 65 14.15 3.75 -20.71
CA LEU A 65 14.87 4.25 -21.89
C LEU A 65 15.62 3.15 -22.65
N ALA A 66 16.12 2.13 -21.96
CA ALA A 66 16.76 0.99 -22.61
C ALA A 66 15.75 0.19 -23.46
N ARG A 67 14.51 0.05 -22.97
CA ARG A 67 13.45 -0.70 -23.67
C ARG A 67 12.65 0.14 -24.66
N PHE A 68 12.52 1.43 -24.38
CA PHE A 68 11.79 2.41 -25.18
C PHE A 68 12.70 3.64 -25.44
N PRO A 69 13.63 3.56 -26.42
CA PRO A 69 14.71 4.55 -26.58
C PRO A 69 14.26 5.96 -27.00
N ASN A 70 13.04 6.10 -27.53
CA ASN A 70 12.52 7.35 -28.08
C ASN A 70 11.60 8.11 -27.11
N LEU A 71 11.56 7.75 -25.82
CA LEU A 71 10.69 8.42 -24.86
C LEU A 71 11.09 9.89 -24.69
N THR A 72 10.11 10.77 -24.85
CA THR A 72 10.25 12.19 -24.55
C THR A 72 10.24 12.43 -23.03
N PRO A 73 10.75 13.58 -22.56
CA PRO A 73 10.64 13.97 -21.16
C PRO A 73 9.19 13.96 -20.63
N ALA A 74 8.21 14.34 -21.45
CA ALA A 74 6.80 14.32 -21.07
C ALA A 74 6.27 12.90 -20.86
N GLN A 75 6.63 11.96 -21.74
CA GLN A 75 6.25 10.54 -21.59
C GLN A 75 6.95 9.89 -20.40
N LEU A 76 8.19 10.29 -20.08
CA LEU A 76 8.84 9.84 -18.85
C LEU A 76 8.14 10.39 -17.59
N HIS A 77 7.67 11.64 -17.62
CA HIS A 77 6.87 12.21 -16.53
C HIS A 77 5.55 11.46 -16.34
N GLU A 78 4.87 11.12 -17.43
CA GLU A 78 3.66 10.31 -17.40
C GLU A 78 3.91 8.90 -16.87
N ALA A 79 4.96 8.22 -17.34
CA ALA A 79 5.37 6.93 -16.81
C ALA A 79 5.68 6.98 -15.30
N HIS A 80 6.19 8.10 -14.78
CA HIS A 80 6.41 8.28 -13.35
C HIS A 80 5.09 8.24 -12.55
N ALA A 81 4.03 8.84 -13.10
CA ALA A 81 2.70 8.77 -12.51
C ALA A 81 2.15 7.34 -12.47
N TYR A 82 2.45 6.52 -13.48
CA TYR A 82 2.12 5.10 -13.48
C TYR A 82 2.93 4.30 -12.46
N ALA A 83 4.22 4.59 -12.28
CA ALA A 83 5.02 3.95 -11.24
C ALA A 83 4.47 4.23 -9.83
N TYR A 84 4.03 5.46 -9.55
CA TYR A 84 3.32 5.78 -8.31
C TYR A 84 1.99 5.05 -8.18
N GLY A 85 1.21 4.94 -9.26
CA GLY A 85 -0.04 4.19 -9.20
C GLY A 85 0.17 2.69 -8.99
N GLY A 86 1.28 2.14 -9.49
CA GLY A 86 1.67 0.76 -9.28
C GLY A 86 2.16 0.48 -7.86
N CYS A 87 2.90 1.39 -7.23
CA CYS A 87 3.49 1.14 -5.90
C CYS A 87 2.51 1.12 -4.73
N ALA A 88 1.25 1.50 -4.96
CA ALA A 88 0.18 1.39 -3.97
C ALA A 88 -1.00 0.55 -4.48
N ILE A 89 -0.85 -0.17 -5.60
CA ILE A 89 -1.97 -0.92 -6.18
C ILE A 89 -2.38 -2.10 -5.30
N GLN A 90 -1.42 -2.81 -4.71
CA GLN A 90 -1.71 -3.95 -3.85
C GLN A 90 -2.51 -3.58 -2.59
N ASP A 91 -2.38 -2.34 -2.10
CA ASP A 91 -3.05 -1.85 -0.88
C ASP A 91 -4.43 -1.21 -1.12
N ILE A 92 -4.84 -1.05 -2.38
CA ILE A 92 -6.06 -0.29 -2.72
C ILE A 92 -7.33 -0.85 -2.06
N GLY A 93 -7.38 -2.16 -1.81
CA GLY A 93 -8.48 -2.85 -1.14
C GLY A 93 -8.63 -2.48 0.33
N TYR A 94 -7.53 -2.05 0.97
CA TYR A 94 -7.51 -1.59 2.35
C TYR A 94 -7.83 -0.08 2.48
N TYR A 95 -7.79 0.69 1.39
CA TYR A 95 -8.22 2.09 1.42
C TYR A 95 -9.75 2.25 1.53
N PRO A 96 -10.25 3.43 1.94
CA PRO A 96 -11.69 3.69 1.99
C PRO A 96 -12.38 3.32 0.66
N PHE A 97 -13.51 2.61 0.77
CA PHE A 97 -14.29 2.10 -0.36
C PHE A 97 -13.64 0.97 -1.17
N GLY A 98 -12.50 0.44 -0.72
CA GLY A 98 -11.86 -0.76 -1.26
C GLY A 98 -12.55 -2.06 -0.81
N ASP A 99 -12.12 -3.17 -1.40
CA ASP A 99 -12.49 -4.53 -0.98
C ASP A 99 -11.24 -5.22 -0.41
N GLY A 100 -11.25 -5.56 0.87
CA GLY A 100 -10.09 -6.16 1.55
C GLY A 100 -9.62 -7.46 0.87
N PHE A 101 -10.53 -8.25 0.29
CA PHE A 101 -10.15 -9.49 -0.39
C PHE A 101 -9.30 -9.23 -1.64
N TYR A 102 -9.45 -8.07 -2.28
CA TYR A 102 -8.55 -7.67 -3.36
C TYR A 102 -7.09 -7.57 -2.88
N SER A 103 -6.88 -6.91 -1.75
CA SER A 103 -5.55 -6.71 -1.18
C SER A 103 -5.01 -7.97 -0.53
N ASP A 104 -5.86 -8.74 0.16
CA ASP A 104 -5.53 -10.05 0.71
C ASP A 104 -4.94 -10.98 -0.37
N LEU A 105 -5.56 -11.02 -1.56
CA LEU A 105 -5.04 -11.82 -2.67
C LEU A 105 -3.61 -11.43 -3.01
N MET A 106 -3.33 -10.14 -3.18
CA MET A 106 -2.00 -9.66 -3.55
C MET A 106 -0.95 -9.73 -2.45
N HIS A 107 -1.37 -9.83 -1.19
CA HIS A 107 -0.48 -9.96 -0.05
C HIS A 107 -0.15 -11.42 0.28
N TYR A 108 -1.12 -12.31 0.10
CA TYR A 108 -1.04 -13.65 0.70
C TYR A 108 -1.06 -14.79 -0.31
N VAL A 109 -1.65 -14.60 -1.48
CA VAL A 109 -1.79 -15.65 -2.48
C VAL A 109 -1.02 -15.26 -3.72
N ARG A 110 0.02 -16.01 -4.09
CA ARG A 110 0.69 -15.82 -5.38
C ARG A 110 1.17 -14.37 -5.68
N ALA A 111 1.56 -13.62 -4.65
CA ALA A 111 1.99 -12.21 -4.76
C ALA A 111 3.12 -12.00 -5.78
N GLY A 112 4.12 -12.89 -5.78
CA GLY A 112 5.23 -12.86 -6.74
C GLY A 112 4.78 -13.20 -8.17
N ASP A 113 3.84 -14.13 -8.34
CA ASP A 113 3.26 -14.44 -9.65
C ASP A 113 2.47 -13.25 -10.22
N PHE A 114 1.76 -12.50 -9.38
CA PHE A 114 1.04 -11.30 -9.80
C PHE A 114 1.98 -10.25 -10.39
N VAL A 115 3.07 -9.94 -9.68
CA VAL A 115 4.11 -9.01 -10.18
C VAL A 115 4.77 -9.56 -11.44
N ARG A 116 5.04 -10.87 -11.50
CA ARG A 116 5.58 -11.51 -12.71
C ARG A 116 4.62 -11.38 -13.90
N SER A 117 3.31 -11.56 -13.68
CA SER A 117 2.31 -11.37 -14.74
C SER A 117 2.28 -9.92 -15.22
N LEU A 118 2.32 -8.93 -14.32
CA LEU A 118 2.36 -7.51 -14.70
C LEU A 118 3.59 -7.20 -15.57
N LEU A 119 4.78 -7.59 -15.12
CA LEU A 119 6.04 -7.32 -15.83
C LEU A 119 6.08 -8.04 -17.20
N ARG A 120 5.59 -9.29 -17.25
CA ARG A 120 5.56 -10.08 -18.48
C ARG A 120 4.57 -9.53 -19.52
N ASN A 121 3.43 -9.01 -19.06
CA ASN A 121 2.35 -8.55 -19.95
C ASN A 121 2.42 -7.05 -20.29
N ALA A 122 3.36 -6.29 -19.72
CA ALA A 122 3.57 -4.88 -20.02
C ALA A 122 4.12 -4.66 -21.44
N ARG A 123 3.43 -3.82 -22.22
CA ARG A 123 3.70 -3.53 -23.64
C ARG A 123 4.10 -2.08 -23.90
N THR A 124 3.75 -1.18 -23.00
CA THR A 124 4.04 0.27 -23.11
C THR A 124 5.00 0.72 -22.01
N PRO A 125 5.66 1.88 -22.16
CA PRO A 125 6.44 2.49 -21.07
C PRO A 125 5.61 2.68 -19.79
N ASP A 126 4.35 3.08 -19.93
CA ASP A 126 3.43 3.33 -18.82
C ASP A 126 3.04 2.05 -18.09
N GLU A 127 2.71 1.00 -18.85
CA GLU A 127 2.43 -0.33 -18.32
C GLU A 127 3.65 -0.91 -17.61
N LEU A 128 4.86 -0.74 -18.17
CA LEU A 128 6.08 -1.21 -17.54
C LEU A 128 6.40 -0.42 -16.28
N ALA A 129 6.23 0.91 -16.29
CA ALA A 129 6.42 1.74 -15.10
C ALA A 129 5.43 1.36 -13.99
N PHE A 130 4.15 1.13 -14.33
CA PHE A 130 3.15 0.62 -13.41
C PHE A 130 3.54 -0.74 -12.81
N ALA A 131 4.01 -1.67 -13.64
CA ALA A 131 4.48 -2.97 -13.18
C ALA A 131 5.72 -2.88 -12.26
N ILE A 132 6.65 -1.96 -12.54
CA ILE A 132 7.79 -1.66 -11.66
C ILE A 132 7.33 -1.01 -10.35
N GLY A 133 6.26 -0.22 -10.39
CA GLY A 133 5.58 0.25 -9.19
C GLY A 133 5.12 -0.91 -8.31
N ALA A 134 4.39 -1.87 -8.87
CA ALA A 134 3.93 -3.05 -8.13
C ALA A 134 5.11 -3.92 -7.63
N LEU A 135 6.19 -4.03 -8.41
CA LEU A 135 7.45 -4.66 -7.96
C LEU A 135 8.03 -3.94 -6.74
N THR A 136 8.01 -2.61 -6.74
CA THR A 136 8.51 -1.79 -5.61
C THR A 136 7.75 -2.11 -4.34
N HIS A 137 6.43 -2.18 -4.39
CA HIS A 137 5.61 -2.61 -3.25
C HIS A 137 5.94 -4.04 -2.80
N TYR A 138 5.99 -5.00 -3.72
CA TYR A 138 6.33 -6.38 -3.38
C TYR A 138 7.68 -6.49 -2.65
N VAL A 139 8.72 -5.77 -3.10
CA VAL A 139 10.04 -5.80 -2.43
C VAL A 139 9.99 -5.04 -1.10
N ALA A 140 9.31 -3.89 -1.06
CA ALA A 140 9.19 -3.05 0.12
C ALA A 140 8.52 -3.77 1.27
N ASP A 141 7.42 -4.48 1.03
CA ASP A 141 6.68 -5.16 2.09
C ASP A 141 7.41 -6.42 2.58
N ASN A 142 7.97 -7.21 1.66
CA ASN A 142 8.75 -8.39 2.03
C ASN A 142 9.91 -8.05 2.99
N ILE A 143 10.63 -6.95 2.74
CA ILE A 143 11.76 -6.51 3.56
C ILE A 143 11.27 -5.68 4.75
N GLY A 144 10.44 -4.67 4.48
CA GLY A 144 9.97 -3.69 5.46
C GLY A 144 9.17 -4.31 6.59
N HIS A 145 8.27 -5.26 6.31
CA HIS A 145 7.56 -5.92 7.39
C HIS A 145 8.47 -6.86 8.18
N SER A 146 9.20 -7.74 7.49
CA SER A 146 9.98 -8.79 8.16
C SER A 146 11.18 -8.26 8.94
N GLU A 147 11.81 -7.18 8.47
CA GLU A 147 13.05 -6.63 9.02
C GLU A 147 12.86 -5.32 9.81
N ALA A 148 11.73 -4.62 9.65
CA ALA A 148 11.46 -3.40 10.41
C ALA A 148 10.16 -3.45 11.23
N VAL A 149 8.99 -3.55 10.60
CA VAL A 149 7.70 -3.42 11.31
C VAL A 149 7.53 -4.50 12.35
N ASN A 150 7.67 -5.77 11.95
CA ASN A 150 7.37 -6.91 12.81
C ASN A 150 8.30 -6.95 14.03
N LEU A 151 9.51 -6.41 13.89
CA LEU A 151 10.48 -6.26 14.98
C LEU A 151 10.23 -5.00 15.82
N SER A 152 9.62 -3.97 15.24
CA SER A 152 9.32 -2.70 15.90
C SER A 152 8.03 -2.74 16.73
N VAL A 153 7.00 -3.44 16.27
CA VAL A 153 5.72 -3.60 17.00
C VAL A 153 5.95 -4.10 18.45
N PRO A 154 6.70 -5.19 18.72
CA PRO A 154 6.91 -5.64 20.10
C PRO A 154 7.75 -4.66 20.94
N VAL A 155 8.57 -3.81 20.32
CA VAL A 155 9.32 -2.76 21.03
C VAL A 155 8.37 -1.65 21.48
N GLU A 156 7.50 -1.19 20.58
CA GLU A 156 6.53 -0.12 20.85
C GLU A 156 5.34 -0.58 21.71
N PHE A 157 5.05 -1.89 21.70
CA PHE A 157 3.95 -2.52 22.42
C PHE A 157 4.44 -3.69 23.31
N PRO A 158 5.00 -3.41 24.50
CA PRO A 158 5.58 -4.45 25.38
C PRO A 158 4.63 -5.58 25.79
N LYS A 159 3.31 -5.31 25.82
CA LYS A 159 2.30 -6.34 26.09
C LYS A 159 2.20 -7.36 24.97
N LEU A 160 2.35 -6.93 23.71
CA LEU A 160 2.39 -7.83 22.56
C LEU A 160 3.69 -8.62 22.55
N LYS A 161 4.82 -7.99 22.88
CA LYS A 161 6.09 -8.71 23.08
C LYS A 161 5.99 -9.84 24.11
N LYS A 162 5.32 -9.59 25.23
CA LYS A 162 5.10 -10.61 26.27
C LYS A 162 4.23 -11.78 25.76
N ARG A 163 3.31 -11.52 24.83
CA ARG A 163 2.33 -12.51 24.34
C ARG A 163 2.86 -13.33 23.17
N TYR A 164 3.48 -12.67 22.20
CA TYR A 164 3.83 -13.25 20.89
C TYR A 164 5.35 -13.34 20.66
N GLY A 165 6.16 -12.61 21.44
CA GLY A 165 7.61 -12.66 21.37
C GLY A 165 8.23 -11.47 20.64
N PRO A 166 9.46 -11.61 20.10
CA PRO A 166 10.24 -10.51 19.54
C PRO A 166 9.84 -10.11 18.10
N ASN A 167 8.92 -10.85 17.48
CA ASN A 167 8.38 -10.57 16.16
C ASN A 167 6.85 -10.62 16.31
N VAL A 168 6.17 -9.53 15.96
CA VAL A 168 4.71 -9.43 16.00
C VAL A 168 4.21 -8.95 14.64
N ASN A 169 3.43 -9.78 13.97
CA ASN A 169 2.92 -9.49 12.62
C ASN A 169 1.50 -8.91 12.64
N TYR A 170 1.04 -8.47 11.47
CA TYR A 170 -0.28 -7.89 11.28
C TYR A 170 -1.41 -8.81 11.77
N GLY A 171 -1.32 -10.11 11.47
CA GLY A 171 -2.32 -11.12 11.82
C GLY A 171 -2.49 -11.35 13.32
N GLU A 172 -1.56 -10.88 14.16
CA GLU A 172 -1.60 -10.95 15.62
C GLU A 172 -2.22 -9.71 16.29
N ASP A 173 -1.94 -8.50 15.76
CA ASP A 173 -2.56 -7.23 16.17
C ASP A 173 -2.53 -6.17 15.04
N PRO A 174 -3.58 -6.11 14.20
CA PRO A 174 -3.65 -5.18 13.06
C PRO A 174 -3.51 -3.70 13.47
N HIS A 175 -4.01 -3.33 14.64
CA HIS A 175 -3.99 -1.94 15.08
C HIS A 175 -2.59 -1.51 15.53
N ALA A 176 -1.91 -2.35 16.31
CA ALA A 176 -0.54 -2.07 16.75
C ALA A 176 0.41 -2.00 15.55
N HIS A 177 0.23 -2.92 14.60
CA HIS A 177 0.94 -2.95 13.32
C HIS A 177 0.78 -1.60 12.60
N VAL A 178 -0.44 -1.25 12.17
CA VAL A 178 -0.74 0.02 11.46
C VAL A 178 -0.28 1.27 12.22
N ARG A 179 -0.29 1.27 13.55
CA ARG A 179 0.16 2.41 14.37
C ARG A 179 1.68 2.60 14.37
N THR A 180 2.45 1.52 14.40
CA THR A 180 3.92 1.56 14.30
C THR A 180 4.31 2.02 12.91
N GLU A 181 3.65 1.41 11.95
CA GLU A 181 3.77 1.64 10.54
C GLU A 181 3.57 3.10 10.12
N PHE A 182 2.43 3.66 10.48
CA PHE A 182 2.13 5.06 10.21
C PHE A 182 3.10 5.99 10.94
N ALA A 183 3.61 5.60 12.12
CA ALA A 183 4.58 6.41 12.85
C ALA A 183 5.89 6.62 12.07
N PHE A 184 6.34 5.62 11.28
CA PHE A 184 7.50 5.77 10.41
C PHE A 184 7.27 6.83 9.34
N ASP A 185 6.14 6.78 8.63
CA ASP A 185 5.75 7.82 7.65
C ASP A 185 5.76 9.22 8.29
N ILE A 186 5.13 9.35 9.46
CA ILE A 186 5.05 10.64 10.14
C ILE A 186 6.44 11.11 10.55
N ASN A 187 7.32 10.22 11.02
CA ASN A 187 8.70 10.58 11.33
C ASN A 187 9.45 11.10 10.10
N GLU A 188 9.42 10.40 8.97
CA GLU A 188 10.12 10.82 7.75
C GLU A 188 9.52 12.12 7.17
N LEU A 189 8.20 12.30 7.25
CA LEU A 189 7.54 13.56 6.91
C LEU A 189 8.00 14.72 7.79
N THR A 190 8.07 14.53 9.12
CA THR A 190 8.54 15.60 10.03
C THR A 190 9.98 16.00 9.75
N LYS A 191 10.81 15.05 9.31
CA LYS A 191 12.20 15.25 8.91
C LYS A 191 12.37 15.72 7.47
N ARG A 192 11.27 15.95 6.74
CA ARG A 192 11.23 16.43 5.34
C ARG A 192 11.94 15.51 4.34
N ARG A 193 11.93 14.21 4.60
CA ARG A 193 12.61 13.19 3.78
C ARG A 193 11.72 12.58 2.70
N MET A 194 10.45 12.94 2.66
CA MET A 194 9.53 12.48 1.63
C MET A 194 9.21 13.60 0.64
N ALA A 195 8.82 13.19 -0.57
CA ALA A 195 8.35 14.10 -1.58
C ALA A 195 7.20 14.98 -1.05
N PRO A 196 7.23 16.31 -1.27
CA PRO A 196 6.13 17.17 -0.86
C PRO A 196 4.83 16.79 -1.57
N SER A 197 3.68 16.91 -0.91
CA SER A 197 2.38 16.58 -1.50
C SER A 197 2.10 17.35 -2.81
N ALA A 198 2.64 18.56 -2.96
CA ALA A 198 2.51 19.33 -4.20
C ALA A 198 3.35 18.74 -5.36
N TYR A 199 4.50 18.13 -5.08
CA TYR A 199 5.29 17.40 -6.07
C TYR A 199 4.55 16.13 -6.51
N LEU A 200 4.05 15.36 -5.53
CA LEU A 200 3.26 14.16 -5.78
C LEU A 200 2.02 14.43 -6.65
N HIS A 201 1.32 15.54 -6.42
CA HIS A 201 0.23 15.99 -7.29
C HIS A 201 0.70 16.44 -8.68
N HIS A 202 1.88 17.07 -8.77
CA HIS A 202 2.44 17.52 -10.04
C HIS A 202 2.83 16.33 -10.94
N VAL A 203 3.38 15.26 -10.36
CA VAL A 203 3.64 14.03 -11.11
C VAL A 203 2.35 13.32 -11.48
N GLY A 204 1.41 13.18 -10.54
CA GLY A 204 0.13 12.49 -10.77
C GLY A 204 0.20 11.01 -10.41
N LEU A 205 -0.93 10.30 -10.41
CA LEU A 205 -1.03 8.88 -10.08
C LEU A 205 -2.02 8.19 -11.01
N TYR A 206 -1.52 7.26 -11.81
CA TYR A 206 -2.25 6.61 -12.90
C TYR A 206 -2.20 5.09 -12.77
N VAL A 207 -3.29 4.44 -13.18
CA VAL A 207 -3.43 2.98 -13.11
C VAL A 207 -3.50 2.43 -14.52
N ALA A 208 -2.64 1.47 -14.84
CA ALA A 208 -2.70 0.74 -16.12
C ALA A 208 -3.82 -0.32 -16.05
N THR A 209 -5.07 0.11 -16.23
CA THR A 209 -6.27 -0.71 -15.94
C THR A 209 -6.34 -2.00 -16.76
N ASP A 210 -5.97 -1.95 -18.04
CA ASP A 210 -6.03 -3.11 -18.93
C ASP A 210 -4.94 -4.15 -18.61
N LEU A 211 -3.74 -3.69 -18.26
CA LEU A 211 -2.69 -4.55 -17.73
C LEU A 211 -3.13 -5.18 -16.41
N LEU A 212 -3.61 -4.35 -15.47
CA LEU A 212 -4.06 -4.80 -14.16
C LEU A 212 -5.15 -5.87 -14.28
N ARG A 213 -6.18 -5.65 -15.12
CA ARG A 213 -7.29 -6.59 -15.31
C ARG A 213 -6.81 -7.95 -15.80
N ARG A 214 -5.99 -7.98 -16.86
CA ARG A 214 -5.48 -9.22 -17.45
C ARG A 214 -4.56 -9.96 -16.48
N SER A 215 -3.64 -9.26 -15.83
CA SER A 215 -2.72 -9.86 -14.87
C SER A 215 -3.41 -10.36 -13.60
N PHE A 216 -4.44 -9.63 -13.14
CA PHE A 216 -5.26 -10.07 -12.01
C PHE A 216 -6.02 -11.35 -12.34
N TYR A 217 -6.66 -11.42 -13.52
CA TYR A 217 -7.36 -12.62 -13.95
C TYR A 217 -6.41 -13.81 -14.18
N GLU A 218 -5.27 -13.59 -14.84
CA GLU A 218 -4.28 -14.64 -15.06
C GLU A 218 -3.79 -15.25 -13.73
N THR A 219 -3.62 -14.41 -12.71
CA THR A 219 -3.11 -14.84 -11.40
C THR A 219 -4.20 -15.48 -10.53
N TYR A 220 -5.40 -14.89 -10.50
CA TYR A 220 -6.44 -15.21 -9.53
C TYR A 220 -7.73 -15.79 -10.11
N GLY A 221 -7.85 -15.90 -11.43
CA GLY A 221 -9.04 -16.43 -12.10
C GLY A 221 -10.31 -15.60 -11.87
N ILE A 222 -10.17 -14.40 -11.30
CA ILE A 222 -11.26 -13.49 -10.96
C ILE A 222 -11.20 -12.30 -11.91
N ASP A 223 -12.34 -11.97 -12.51
CA ASP A 223 -12.51 -10.67 -13.15
C ASP A 223 -12.56 -9.58 -12.07
N ILE A 224 -11.53 -8.74 -12.04
CA ILE A 224 -11.38 -7.65 -11.06
C ILE A 224 -12.64 -6.76 -10.93
N ARG A 225 -13.42 -6.61 -12.01
CA ARG A 225 -14.67 -5.82 -12.01
C ARG A 225 -15.71 -6.35 -11.03
N ARG A 226 -15.61 -7.63 -10.63
CA ARG A 226 -16.54 -8.29 -9.70
C ARG A 226 -16.19 -8.09 -8.23
N LEU A 227 -14.98 -7.60 -7.92
CA LEU A 227 -14.56 -7.32 -6.55
C LEU A 227 -14.92 -5.91 -6.10
N PHE A 228 -15.42 -5.07 -7.00
CA PHE A 228 -15.71 -3.68 -6.70
C PHE A 228 -17.18 -3.34 -6.93
N ILE A 229 -17.67 -2.35 -6.21
CA ILE A 229 -19.08 -1.93 -6.27
C ILE A 229 -19.40 -1.38 -7.67
N PRO A 230 -20.39 -1.96 -8.38
CA PRO A 230 -20.80 -1.46 -9.70
C PRO A 230 -21.15 0.04 -9.68
N GLY A 231 -20.57 0.79 -10.61
CA GLY A 231 -20.80 2.24 -10.74
C GLY A 231 -19.91 3.13 -9.87
N HIS A 232 -19.04 2.58 -9.02
CA HIS A 232 -18.07 3.37 -8.27
C HIS A 232 -16.73 3.45 -9.02
N PRO A 233 -16.20 4.65 -9.34
CA PRO A 233 -14.95 4.77 -10.07
C PRO A 233 -13.76 4.48 -9.13
N ILE A 234 -13.35 3.21 -9.06
CA ILE A 234 -12.27 2.70 -8.19
C ILE A 234 -11.00 3.56 -8.33
N VAL A 235 -10.58 3.84 -9.56
CA VAL A 235 -9.38 4.66 -9.85
C VAL A 235 -9.51 6.07 -9.29
N ARG A 236 -10.72 6.68 -9.30
CA ARG A 236 -10.93 8.01 -8.70
C ARG A 236 -10.92 7.95 -7.17
N GLY A 237 -11.55 6.93 -6.57
CA GLY A 237 -11.53 6.73 -5.12
C GLY A 237 -10.12 6.48 -4.60
N TYR A 238 -9.35 5.69 -5.34
CA TYR A 238 -7.93 5.44 -5.13
C TYR A 238 -7.10 6.72 -5.20
N ALA A 239 -7.20 7.45 -6.32
CA ALA A 239 -6.47 8.69 -6.49
C ALA A 239 -6.82 9.72 -5.42
N PHE A 240 -8.10 9.81 -5.02
CA PHE A 240 -8.51 10.64 -3.89
C PHE A 240 -7.86 10.20 -2.58
N SER A 241 -7.84 8.89 -2.29
CA SER A 241 -7.27 8.34 -1.06
C SER A 241 -5.78 8.65 -0.95
N VAL A 242 -5.01 8.28 -1.98
CA VAL A 242 -3.54 8.40 -1.99
C VAL A 242 -3.06 9.83 -2.21
N ARG A 243 -3.70 10.62 -3.08
CA ARG A 243 -3.23 11.99 -3.37
C ARG A 243 -3.77 13.05 -2.42
N SER A 244 -4.95 12.84 -1.85
CA SER A 244 -5.64 13.88 -1.08
C SER A 244 -5.96 13.50 0.36
N PHE A 245 -6.64 12.37 0.60
CA PHE A 245 -7.17 12.06 1.93
C PHE A 245 -6.07 11.68 2.92
N LEU A 246 -5.28 10.64 2.61
CA LEU A 246 -4.24 10.15 3.51
C LEU A 246 -3.10 11.16 3.71
N PRO A 247 -2.57 11.85 2.67
CA PRO A 247 -1.57 12.88 2.89
C PRO A 247 -2.05 14.01 3.80
N ARG A 248 -3.33 14.42 3.73
CA ARG A 248 -3.84 15.47 4.64
C ARG A 248 -3.82 15.03 6.10
N ILE A 249 -4.15 13.77 6.37
CA ILE A 249 -4.06 13.18 7.70
C ILE A 249 -2.59 13.11 8.13
N ALA A 250 -1.72 12.59 7.26
CA ALA A 250 -0.29 12.44 7.56
C ALA A 250 0.41 13.78 7.87
N TYR A 251 0.13 14.83 7.10
CA TYR A 251 0.66 16.18 7.39
C TYR A 251 0.10 16.78 8.68
N ALA A 252 -1.15 16.46 9.05
CA ALA A 252 -1.72 16.90 10.32
C ALA A 252 -1.08 16.16 11.51
N GLU A 253 -0.86 14.85 11.40
CA GLU A 253 -0.12 14.06 12.38
C GLU A 253 1.35 14.54 12.49
N ALA A 254 1.99 14.88 11.38
CA ALA A 254 3.35 15.43 11.39
C ALA A 254 3.41 16.77 12.16
N VAL A 255 2.37 17.60 12.08
CA VAL A 255 2.26 18.81 12.91
C VAL A 255 2.14 18.47 14.40
N LEU A 256 1.35 17.46 14.76
CA LEU A 256 1.16 17.02 16.15
C LEU A 256 2.44 16.42 16.74
N HIS A 257 3.20 15.68 15.92
CA HIS A 257 4.33 14.86 16.35
C HIS A 257 5.72 15.46 16.03
N ARG A 258 5.78 16.67 15.47
CA ARG A 258 7.04 17.34 15.05
C ARG A 258 8.15 17.40 16.12
N ASN A 259 7.79 17.32 17.40
CA ASN A 259 8.72 17.38 18.54
C ASN A 259 8.72 16.10 19.37
N SER A 260 8.01 15.03 18.96
CA SER A 260 7.87 13.80 19.75
C SER A 260 8.78 12.66 19.29
N PHE A 261 9.31 12.72 18.08
CA PHE A 261 10.18 11.67 17.54
C PHE A 261 11.64 11.85 17.95
N PRO A 262 12.42 10.76 18.01
CA PRO A 262 13.82 10.82 18.37
C PRO A 262 14.63 11.63 17.33
N PRO A 263 15.67 12.35 17.79
CA PRO A 263 16.65 12.90 16.88
C PRO A 263 17.36 11.77 16.13
N ASP A 264 17.95 12.12 14.99
CA ASP A 264 18.80 11.19 14.26
C ASP A 264 20.01 10.79 15.09
N THR A 265 20.28 9.49 15.16
CA THR A 265 21.55 8.97 15.65
C THR A 265 22.49 8.79 14.47
N PRO A 266 23.69 9.40 14.48
CA PRO A 266 24.68 9.20 13.42
C PRO A 266 25.04 7.72 13.26
N SER A 267 24.94 7.23 12.02
CA SER A 267 25.27 5.85 11.66
C SER A 267 25.50 5.76 10.16
N GLU A 268 26.30 4.78 9.72
CA GLU A 268 26.59 4.55 8.31
C GLU A 268 25.31 4.26 7.47
N PRO A 269 24.35 3.42 7.94
CA PRO A 269 23.08 3.23 7.22
C PRO A 269 22.29 4.53 7.05
N LEU A 270 22.27 5.39 8.08
CA LEU A 270 21.56 6.66 7.99
C LEU A 270 22.24 7.63 7.02
N ASP A 271 23.57 7.68 7.01
CA ASP A 271 24.32 8.53 6.07
C ASP A 271 24.10 8.08 4.62
N LYS A 272 24.07 6.76 4.37
CA LYS A 272 23.72 6.19 3.06
C LYS A 272 22.30 6.57 2.62
N LEU A 273 21.32 6.46 3.52
CA LEU A 273 19.95 6.85 3.22
C LEU A 273 19.85 8.36 2.95
N LYS A 274 20.49 9.19 3.78
CA LYS A 274 20.54 10.65 3.61
C LYS A 274 21.16 11.06 2.27
N ALA A 275 22.21 10.37 1.82
CA ALA A 275 22.80 10.61 0.51
C ALA A 275 21.81 10.30 -0.62
N SER A 276 21.10 9.17 -0.55
CA SER A 276 20.07 8.82 -1.53
C SER A 276 18.90 9.81 -1.54
N LEU A 277 18.47 10.25 -0.37
CA LEU A 277 17.42 11.26 -0.21
C LEU A 277 17.84 12.63 -0.75
N ALA A 278 19.06 13.09 -0.45
CA ALA A 278 19.59 14.34 -0.96
C ALA A 278 19.69 14.33 -2.50
N GLN A 279 20.08 13.19 -3.06
CA GLN A 279 20.09 13.00 -4.51
C GLN A 279 18.68 13.13 -5.09
N ALA A 280 17.69 12.38 -4.56
CA ALA A 280 16.31 12.46 -5.03
C ALA A 280 15.71 13.86 -4.86
N ASP A 281 15.97 14.54 -3.74
CA ASP A 281 15.54 15.91 -3.45
C ASP A 281 16.02 16.90 -4.51
N TYR A 282 17.32 16.83 -4.83
CA TYR A 282 17.95 17.66 -5.85
C TYR A 282 17.41 17.37 -7.25
N GLU A 283 17.30 16.09 -7.60
CA GLU A 283 16.91 15.66 -8.95
C GLU A 283 15.46 15.97 -9.29
N ASN A 284 14.59 15.90 -8.29
CA ASN A 284 13.16 16.17 -8.42
C ASN A 284 12.79 17.62 -8.10
N GLY A 285 13.75 18.42 -7.63
CA GLY A 285 13.55 19.81 -7.25
C GLY A 285 12.47 19.98 -6.18
N TRP A 286 12.41 19.08 -5.20
CA TRP A 286 11.34 19.05 -4.19
C TRP A 286 11.23 20.37 -3.41
N ASP A 287 12.33 21.10 -3.22
CA ASP A 287 12.34 22.40 -2.55
C ASP A 287 11.31 23.39 -3.12
N GLN A 288 11.09 23.42 -4.44
CA GLN A 288 10.12 24.32 -5.07
C GLN A 288 8.66 23.95 -4.72
N TYR A 289 8.43 22.71 -4.29
CA TYR A 289 7.12 22.19 -3.89
C TYR A 289 6.90 22.21 -2.37
N ARG A 290 7.94 22.46 -1.58
CA ARG A 290 7.84 22.51 -0.11
C ARG A 290 7.02 23.73 0.33
N LYS A 291 5.93 23.46 1.03
CA LYS A 291 5.06 24.49 1.64
C LYS A 291 5.05 24.34 3.15
N LYS A 292 4.93 25.46 3.87
CA LYS A 292 4.64 25.43 5.31
C LYS A 292 3.20 24.94 5.53
N ALA A 293 2.97 24.26 6.65
CA ALA A 293 1.62 23.87 7.06
C ALA A 293 0.70 25.10 7.12
N GLY A 294 -0.46 25.01 6.46
CA GLY A 294 -1.45 26.08 6.40
C GLY A 294 -2.51 25.97 7.49
N PHE A 295 -3.42 26.95 7.54
CA PHE A 295 -4.53 27.00 8.50
C PHE A 295 -5.37 25.71 8.54
N LEU A 296 -5.66 25.11 7.37
CA LEU A 296 -6.43 23.88 7.28
C LEU A 296 -5.70 22.67 7.90
N THR A 297 -4.37 22.57 7.73
CA THR A 297 -3.55 21.51 8.33
C THR A 297 -3.55 21.62 9.85
N TYR A 298 -3.36 22.82 10.40
CA TYR A 298 -3.42 23.04 11.85
C TYR A 298 -4.83 22.77 12.42
N THR A 299 -5.88 23.18 11.69
CA THR A 299 -7.26 22.88 12.08
C THR A 299 -7.50 21.37 12.12
N MET A 300 -7.07 20.63 11.09
CA MET A 300 -7.17 19.16 11.06
C MET A 300 -6.38 18.51 12.22
N ALA A 301 -5.16 18.99 12.50
CA ALA A 301 -4.36 18.52 13.62
C ALA A 301 -5.10 18.72 14.96
N GLY A 302 -5.72 19.90 15.16
CA GLY A 302 -6.55 20.17 16.34
C GLY A 302 -7.74 19.21 16.47
N PHE A 303 -8.40 18.88 15.35
CA PHE A 303 -9.47 17.87 15.34
C PHE A 303 -8.95 16.47 15.68
N ILE A 304 -7.87 16.03 15.06
CA ILE A 304 -7.25 14.73 15.32
C ILE A 304 -6.82 14.59 16.79
N TYR A 305 -6.33 15.67 17.40
CA TYR A 305 -5.91 15.70 18.80
C TYR A 305 -7.07 15.42 19.78
N ILE A 306 -8.27 15.93 19.49
CA ILE A 306 -9.45 15.76 20.38
C ILE A 306 -10.29 14.51 20.06
N LEU A 307 -10.08 13.87 18.91
CA LEU A 307 -10.88 12.71 18.51
C LEU A 307 -10.62 11.51 19.44
N PRO A 308 -11.67 10.84 19.93
CA PRO A 308 -11.51 9.61 20.70
C PRO A 308 -10.92 8.51 19.82
N LYS A 309 -9.81 7.92 20.25
CA LYS A 309 -9.04 6.92 19.50
C LYS A 309 -9.61 5.50 19.70
N ILE A 310 -10.87 5.31 19.29
CA ILE A 310 -11.64 4.07 19.49
C ILE A 310 -11.98 3.46 18.12
N GLY A 311 -11.93 2.13 18.01
CA GLY A 311 -12.20 1.42 16.76
C GLY A 311 -11.20 1.82 15.66
N PRO A 312 -11.62 2.05 14.41
CA PRO A 312 -10.72 2.44 13.32
C PRO A 312 -9.88 3.70 13.62
N LEU A 313 -10.39 4.63 14.44
CA LEU A 313 -9.67 5.83 14.86
C LEU A 313 -8.48 5.54 15.80
N SER A 314 -8.35 4.33 16.34
CA SER A 314 -7.18 3.96 17.15
C SER A 314 -5.88 3.98 16.35
N ASN A 315 -5.96 3.86 15.02
CA ASN A 315 -4.81 3.94 14.13
C ASN A 315 -4.14 5.33 14.17
N LEU A 316 -4.89 6.38 14.51
CA LEU A 316 -4.39 7.74 14.74
C LEU A 316 -3.75 7.93 16.13
N SER A 317 -3.46 6.84 16.85
CA SER A 317 -2.71 6.85 18.10
C SER A 317 -1.33 6.27 17.85
N ILE A 318 -0.59 6.83 16.90
CA ILE A 318 0.71 6.31 16.47
C ILE A 318 1.68 6.10 17.65
N ARG A 319 2.56 5.10 17.53
CA ARG A 319 3.54 4.73 18.55
C ARG A 319 4.89 4.50 17.89
N GLY A 320 5.95 5.01 18.52
CA GLY A 320 7.28 5.03 17.93
C GLY A 320 7.43 6.12 16.85
N PRO A 321 8.45 6.03 16.00
CA PRO A 321 9.64 5.21 16.24
C PRO A 321 10.42 5.73 17.46
N ASN A 322 11.10 4.83 18.18
CA ASN A 322 12.24 5.19 19.03
C ASN A 322 13.56 4.99 18.26
N GLN A 323 14.71 5.20 18.90
CA GLN A 323 16.02 5.09 18.23
C GLN A 323 16.23 3.70 17.60
N GLN A 324 15.98 2.63 18.34
CA GLN A 324 16.18 1.26 17.86
C GLN A 324 15.28 0.96 16.65
N THR A 325 14.00 1.31 16.72
CA THR A 325 13.07 1.03 15.62
C THR A 325 13.34 1.92 14.41
N GLN A 326 13.86 3.13 14.61
CA GLN A 326 14.32 4.00 13.53
C GLN A 326 15.52 3.39 12.79
N GLU A 327 16.45 2.77 13.51
CA GLU A 327 17.61 2.08 12.91
C GLU A 327 17.14 0.92 12.02
N LEU A 328 16.23 0.08 12.52
CA LEU A 328 15.60 -1.00 11.74
C LEU A 328 14.94 -0.48 10.44
N TYR A 329 14.17 0.61 10.55
CA TYR A 329 13.51 1.22 9.39
C TYR A 329 14.52 1.75 8.35
N VAL A 330 15.60 2.39 8.79
CA VAL A 330 16.64 2.92 7.90
C VAL A 330 17.39 1.80 7.20
N GLU A 331 17.71 0.72 7.93
CA GLU A 331 18.36 -0.46 7.37
C GLU A 331 17.46 -1.14 6.33
N SER A 332 16.18 -1.38 6.67
CA SER A 332 15.23 -1.99 5.74
C SER A 332 15.03 -1.15 4.47
N LEU A 333 14.98 0.19 4.58
CA LEU A 333 14.90 1.06 3.40
C LEU A 333 16.13 0.93 2.50
N ASN A 334 17.33 0.97 3.07
CA ASN A 334 18.56 0.82 2.28
C ASN A 334 18.60 -0.55 1.59
N GLN A 335 18.22 -1.61 2.29
CA GLN A 335 18.16 -2.96 1.73
C GLN A 335 17.13 -3.05 0.60
N THR A 336 15.95 -2.45 0.76
CA THR A 336 14.93 -2.40 -0.31
C THR A 336 15.43 -1.64 -1.53
N ILE A 337 16.08 -0.49 -1.35
CA ILE A 337 16.66 0.31 -2.45
C ILE A 337 17.72 -0.49 -3.20
N ASP A 338 18.65 -1.13 -2.47
CA ASP A 338 19.69 -1.95 -3.07
C ASP A 338 19.11 -3.16 -3.82
N SER A 339 18.12 -3.84 -3.23
CA SER A 339 17.43 -4.96 -3.85
C SER A 339 16.74 -4.55 -5.14
N LEU A 340 16.02 -3.43 -5.14
CA LEU A 340 15.37 -2.89 -6.33
C LEU A 340 16.39 -2.52 -7.41
N ARG A 341 17.48 -1.84 -7.04
CA ARG A 341 18.57 -1.50 -7.97
C ARG A 341 19.16 -2.74 -8.61
N GLN A 342 19.41 -3.80 -7.83
CA GLN A 342 19.94 -5.06 -8.32
C GLN A 342 18.96 -5.75 -9.27
N MET A 343 17.68 -5.85 -8.88
CA MET A 343 16.62 -6.48 -9.67
C MET A 343 16.41 -5.76 -11.01
N LEU A 344 16.36 -4.42 -11.00
CA LEU A 344 16.19 -3.62 -12.21
C LEU A 344 17.43 -3.63 -13.11
N ALA A 345 18.63 -3.76 -12.54
CA ALA A 345 19.86 -3.94 -13.32
C ALA A 345 19.95 -5.32 -14.00
N HIS A 346 19.33 -6.35 -13.41
CA HIS A 346 19.28 -7.72 -13.95
C HIS A 346 17.86 -8.08 -14.42
N PHE A 347 17.20 -7.13 -15.09
CA PHE A 347 15.78 -7.23 -15.42
C PHE A 347 15.42 -8.47 -16.26
N ASP A 348 16.32 -8.95 -17.12
CA ASP A 348 16.10 -10.18 -17.91
C ASP A 348 15.95 -11.44 -17.03
N GLN A 349 16.45 -11.39 -15.80
CA GLN A 349 16.35 -12.45 -14.80
C GLN A 349 15.32 -12.14 -13.72
N ILE A 350 14.50 -11.08 -13.87
CA ILE A 350 13.60 -10.59 -12.81
C ILE A 350 12.70 -11.69 -12.24
N GLY A 351 12.33 -12.68 -13.05
CA GLY A 351 11.51 -13.80 -12.62
C GLY A 351 12.10 -14.65 -11.49
N SER A 352 13.42 -14.77 -11.38
CA SER A 352 14.06 -15.53 -10.29
C SER A 352 14.04 -14.79 -8.94
N TYR A 353 13.81 -13.48 -8.95
CA TYR A 353 13.76 -12.62 -7.77
C TYR A 353 12.36 -12.50 -7.16
N LEU A 354 11.36 -13.16 -7.75
CA LEU A 354 9.95 -12.97 -7.42
C LEU A 354 9.28 -14.26 -6.89
N PRO A 355 9.82 -14.94 -5.85
CA PRO A 355 9.12 -16.08 -5.25
C PRO A 355 7.75 -15.65 -4.68
N ASN A 356 6.84 -16.60 -4.47
CA ASN A 356 5.61 -16.28 -3.74
C ASN A 356 5.92 -16.22 -2.24
N ARG A 357 5.83 -15.00 -1.71
CA ARG A 357 6.01 -14.70 -0.29
C ARG A 357 4.76 -14.05 0.26
N ASP A 358 4.54 -14.28 1.54
CA ASP A 358 3.55 -13.57 2.33
C ASP A 358 4.08 -12.17 2.66
N LEU A 359 3.39 -11.13 2.21
CA LEU A 359 3.90 -9.76 2.30
C LEU A 359 3.96 -9.23 3.75
N ASP A 360 3.07 -9.67 4.64
CA ASP A 360 3.11 -9.27 6.07
C ASP A 360 4.30 -9.85 6.83
N THR A 361 4.83 -10.99 6.40
CA THR A 361 5.85 -11.73 7.14
C THR A 361 7.17 -11.87 6.41
N GLY A 362 7.19 -11.63 5.09
CA GLY A 362 8.30 -11.92 4.18
C GLY A 362 8.59 -13.41 4.01
N ALA A 363 7.78 -14.30 4.60
CA ALA A 363 8.02 -15.74 4.60
C ALA A 363 7.57 -16.41 3.28
N GLU A 364 8.16 -17.56 2.96
CA GLU A 364 7.66 -18.38 1.86
C GLU A 364 6.23 -18.85 2.15
N VAL A 365 5.36 -18.73 1.14
CA VAL A 365 3.96 -19.19 1.24
C VAL A 365 3.94 -20.70 1.42
N ARG A 366 3.34 -21.16 2.52
CA ARG A 366 3.12 -22.58 2.79
C ARG A 366 1.84 -22.82 3.60
N PRO A 367 1.24 -24.01 3.51
CA PRO A 367 -0.02 -24.30 4.20
C PRO A 367 0.16 -24.31 5.72
N GLY A 368 -0.68 -23.57 6.44
CA GLY A 368 -0.56 -23.36 7.88
C GLY A 368 0.63 -22.48 8.29
N GLY A 369 1.32 -21.85 7.33
CA GLY A 369 2.43 -20.94 7.61
C GLY A 369 1.96 -19.62 8.23
N TYR A 370 0.82 -19.10 7.77
CA TYR A 370 0.22 -17.87 8.27
C TYR A 370 -1.31 -17.91 8.10
N ARG A 371 -2.03 -17.41 9.10
CA ARG A 371 -3.50 -17.55 9.18
C ARG A 371 -4.21 -16.82 8.04
N LEU A 372 -3.81 -15.58 7.75
CA LEU A 372 -4.45 -14.78 6.70
C LEU A 372 -4.21 -15.40 5.31
N THR A 373 -3.07 -16.05 5.10
CA THR A 373 -2.82 -16.84 3.89
C THR A 373 -3.81 -18.00 3.75
N ASP A 374 -3.96 -18.83 4.78
CA ASP A 374 -4.90 -19.96 4.74
C ASP A 374 -6.34 -19.48 4.48
N GLU A 375 -6.76 -18.41 5.16
CA GLU A 375 -8.08 -17.80 5.02
C GLU A 375 -8.30 -17.26 3.60
N THR A 376 -7.29 -16.61 3.02
CA THR A 376 -7.35 -16.04 1.67
C THR A 376 -7.38 -17.14 0.60
N TYR A 377 -6.59 -18.21 0.74
CA TYR A 377 -6.68 -19.38 -0.14
C TYR A 377 -8.06 -20.02 -0.07
N ALA A 378 -8.64 -20.16 1.12
CA ALA A 378 -9.99 -20.72 1.28
C ALA A 378 -11.06 -19.81 0.65
N HIS A 379 -10.94 -18.49 0.81
CA HIS A 379 -11.86 -17.53 0.20
C HIS A 379 -11.75 -17.52 -1.33
N LEU A 380 -10.53 -17.55 -1.88
CA LEU A 380 -10.30 -17.68 -3.32
C LEU A 380 -10.91 -18.96 -3.88
N LEU A 381 -10.65 -20.10 -3.25
CA LEU A 381 -11.22 -21.38 -3.63
C LEU A 381 -12.77 -21.33 -3.62
N ALA A 382 -13.36 -20.75 -2.58
CA ALA A 382 -14.81 -20.57 -2.51
C ALA A 382 -15.34 -19.62 -3.59
N ASN A 383 -14.61 -18.57 -3.96
CA ASN A 383 -15.00 -17.63 -5.00
C ASN A 383 -15.04 -18.32 -6.38
N LEU A 384 -13.97 -19.04 -6.74
CA LEU A 384 -13.85 -19.74 -8.02
C LEU A 384 -14.96 -20.80 -8.19
N THR A 385 -15.22 -21.57 -7.14
CA THR A 385 -16.14 -22.72 -7.17
C THR A 385 -17.62 -22.35 -7.10
N ARG A 386 -17.97 -21.06 -6.88
CA ARG A 386 -19.35 -20.55 -7.05
C ARG A 386 -19.84 -20.63 -8.50
N HIS A 387 -18.91 -20.66 -9.45
CA HIS A 387 -19.19 -20.65 -10.88
C HIS A 387 -18.41 -21.77 -11.60
N PRO A 388 -18.72 -23.05 -11.31
CA PRO A 388 -17.99 -24.21 -11.82
C PRO A 388 -18.02 -24.33 -13.35
N GLU A 389 -18.95 -23.64 -14.01
CA GLU A 389 -19.07 -23.58 -15.46
C GLU A 389 -17.93 -22.81 -16.14
N ARG A 390 -17.28 -21.89 -15.41
CA ARG A 390 -16.21 -21.03 -15.91
C ARG A 390 -14.86 -21.76 -15.92
N SER A 391 -14.01 -21.38 -16.87
CA SER A 391 -12.63 -21.85 -16.90
C SER A 391 -11.80 -21.13 -15.84
N VAL A 392 -10.86 -21.85 -15.22
CA VAL A 392 -9.86 -21.29 -14.29
C VAL A 392 -8.47 -21.32 -14.94
N PRO A 393 -7.57 -20.36 -14.65
CA PRO A 393 -6.19 -20.47 -15.10
C PRO A 393 -5.55 -21.78 -14.64
N LEU A 394 -4.90 -22.51 -15.56
CA LEU A 394 -4.31 -23.83 -15.28
C LEU A 394 -3.32 -23.76 -14.10
N HIS A 395 -2.46 -22.74 -14.10
CA HIS A 395 -1.48 -22.56 -13.03
C HIS A 395 -2.14 -22.31 -11.68
N LEU A 396 -3.28 -21.60 -11.64
CA LEU A 396 -4.03 -21.33 -10.42
C LEU A 396 -4.65 -22.59 -9.84
N GLN A 397 -5.26 -23.42 -10.70
CA GLN A 397 -5.81 -24.70 -10.27
C GLN A 397 -4.72 -25.58 -9.64
N HIS A 398 -3.56 -25.70 -10.29
CA HIS A 398 -2.43 -26.47 -9.75
C HIS A 398 -1.91 -25.93 -8.42
N ASP A 399 -1.77 -24.60 -8.28
CA ASP A 399 -1.29 -23.98 -7.05
C ASP A 399 -2.22 -24.23 -5.87
N ILE A 400 -3.53 -24.03 -6.06
CA ILE A 400 -4.52 -24.29 -5.00
C ILE A 400 -4.52 -25.78 -4.62
N ILE A 401 -4.49 -26.69 -5.59
CA ILE A 401 -4.43 -28.14 -5.31
C ILE A 401 -3.16 -28.49 -4.55
N ALA A 402 -2.01 -27.94 -4.96
CA ALA A 402 -0.72 -28.17 -4.29
C ALA A 402 -0.72 -27.62 -2.85
N TYR A 403 -1.31 -26.45 -2.61
CA TYR A 403 -1.43 -25.85 -1.29
C TYR A 403 -2.20 -26.76 -0.32
N TYR A 404 -3.23 -27.46 -0.78
CA TYR A 404 -4.03 -28.37 0.05
C TYR A 404 -3.59 -29.84 -0.02
N ALA A 405 -2.46 -30.16 -0.66
CA ALA A 405 -2.05 -31.54 -0.92
C ALA A 405 -1.61 -32.31 0.34
N ASP A 406 -1.06 -31.62 1.36
CA ASP A 406 -0.69 -32.25 2.63
C ASP A 406 -1.88 -32.26 3.61
N PRO A 407 -2.49 -33.43 3.88
CA PRO A 407 -3.60 -33.54 4.83
C PRO A 407 -3.17 -33.28 6.27
N ASN A 408 -1.87 -33.31 6.59
CA ASN A 408 -1.34 -33.06 7.93
C ASN A 408 -0.89 -31.62 8.16
N ALA A 409 -0.83 -30.78 7.12
CA ALA A 409 -0.42 -29.40 7.27
C ALA A 409 -1.33 -28.64 8.26
N PRO A 410 -0.77 -27.77 9.13
CA PRO A 410 -1.51 -27.12 10.21
C PRO A 410 -2.35 -25.92 9.75
N ILE A 411 -3.06 -26.07 8.62
CA ILE A 411 -3.90 -25.05 7.99
C ILE A 411 -4.94 -24.55 9.00
N SER A 412 -4.97 -23.24 9.24
CA SER A 412 -5.79 -22.62 10.29
C SER A 412 -7.29 -22.87 10.13
N THR A 413 -7.80 -22.97 8.91
CA THR A 413 -9.22 -23.29 8.63
C THR A 413 -9.65 -24.67 9.14
N LYS A 414 -8.70 -25.61 9.36
CA LYS A 414 -8.99 -26.92 9.99
C LYS A 414 -9.50 -26.80 11.43
N LYS A 415 -9.26 -25.67 12.10
CA LYS A 415 -9.78 -25.41 13.45
C LYS A 415 -11.30 -25.23 13.47
N HIS A 416 -11.91 -24.97 12.31
CA HIS A 416 -13.35 -24.78 12.14
C HIS A 416 -13.93 -25.85 11.22
N HIS A 417 -14.62 -26.84 11.80
CA HIS A 417 -15.11 -28.03 11.08
C HIS A 417 -15.89 -27.69 9.81
N ASP A 418 -16.82 -26.74 9.87
CA ASP A 418 -17.68 -26.39 8.73
C ASP A 418 -16.91 -25.67 7.62
N GLN A 419 -15.98 -24.78 7.98
CA GLN A 419 -15.10 -24.12 7.01
C GLN A 419 -14.21 -25.15 6.31
N TRP A 420 -13.65 -26.09 7.07
CA TRP A 420 -12.82 -27.15 6.51
C TRP A 420 -13.62 -28.09 5.61
N ALA A 421 -14.84 -28.47 6.00
CA ALA A 421 -15.72 -29.26 5.16
C ALA A 421 -16.04 -28.55 3.83
N GLN A 422 -16.27 -27.23 3.88
CA GLN A 422 -16.48 -26.42 2.68
C GLN A 422 -15.23 -26.38 1.79
N VAL A 423 -14.03 -26.21 2.36
CA VAL A 423 -12.76 -26.28 1.60
C VAL A 423 -12.64 -27.63 0.89
N GLN A 424 -12.89 -28.73 1.58
CA GLN A 424 -12.83 -30.08 0.99
C GLN A 424 -13.86 -30.28 -0.14
N ALA A 425 -15.08 -29.76 0.01
CA ALA A 425 -16.09 -29.80 -1.03
C ALA A 425 -15.67 -28.97 -2.25
N ASN A 426 -15.16 -27.76 -2.03
CA ASN A 426 -14.72 -26.86 -3.09
C ASN A 426 -13.49 -27.43 -3.84
N LEU A 427 -12.56 -28.09 -3.16
CA LEU A 427 -11.41 -28.75 -3.81
C LEU A 427 -11.87 -29.81 -4.83
N LYS A 428 -12.92 -30.58 -4.50
CA LYS A 428 -13.50 -31.57 -5.43
C LYS A 428 -14.10 -30.88 -6.65
N VAL A 429 -14.80 -29.75 -6.46
CA VAL A 429 -15.33 -28.96 -7.57
C VAL A 429 -14.21 -28.42 -8.43
N LEU A 430 -13.21 -27.75 -7.83
CA LEU A 430 -12.07 -27.14 -8.53
C LEU A 430 -11.33 -28.16 -9.39
N ALA A 431 -11.12 -29.39 -8.90
CA ALA A 431 -10.45 -30.46 -9.64
C ALA A 431 -11.19 -30.89 -10.93
N THR A 432 -12.48 -30.58 -11.06
CA THR A 432 -13.31 -30.88 -12.24
C THR A 432 -13.57 -29.68 -13.15
N MET A 433 -13.21 -28.47 -12.71
CA MET A 433 -13.39 -27.26 -13.49
C MET A 433 -12.50 -27.27 -14.74
N ARG A 434 -13.01 -26.68 -15.83
CA ARG A 434 -12.23 -26.48 -17.06
C ARG A 434 -11.05 -25.54 -16.78
N THR A 435 -9.92 -25.79 -17.43
CA THR A 435 -8.74 -24.93 -17.31
C THR A 435 -8.49 -24.14 -18.58
N THR A 436 -7.92 -22.95 -18.45
CA THR A 436 -7.44 -22.13 -19.57
C THR A 436 -6.00 -21.69 -19.36
N THR A 437 -5.29 -21.45 -20.46
CA THR A 437 -3.99 -20.75 -20.47
C THR A 437 -4.13 -19.30 -20.96
N ASP A 438 -5.36 -18.87 -21.26
CA ASP A 438 -5.68 -17.53 -21.73
C ASP A 438 -5.61 -16.51 -20.57
N PRO A 439 -4.86 -15.40 -20.72
CA PRO A 439 -4.82 -14.33 -19.73
C PRO A 439 -6.03 -13.39 -19.74
N ASP A 440 -7.01 -13.51 -20.65
CA ASP A 440 -8.19 -12.63 -20.70
C ASP A 440 -9.50 -13.35 -20.30
N PRO A 441 -10.29 -12.81 -19.36
CA PRO A 441 -11.60 -13.37 -19.02
C PRO A 441 -12.66 -13.22 -20.13
N ASP A 442 -12.47 -12.29 -21.09
CA ASP A 442 -13.50 -11.93 -22.07
C ASP A 442 -13.41 -12.71 -23.41
N ASP A 443 -12.31 -13.42 -23.71
CA ASP A 443 -12.15 -14.17 -24.98
C ASP A 443 -12.97 -15.48 -25.01
N GLY A 444 -13.63 -15.82 -23.91
CA GLY A 444 -14.58 -16.95 -23.80
C GLY A 444 -16.05 -16.56 -23.96
N ASP A 445 -16.39 -15.26 -24.01
CA ASP A 445 -17.77 -14.77 -24.11
C ASP A 445 -17.98 -14.01 -25.43
N THR A 446 -18.35 -14.76 -26.47
CA THR A 446 -18.59 -14.24 -27.83
C THR A 446 -19.87 -13.37 -27.94
N THR A 447 -20.43 -12.85 -26.84
CA THR A 447 -21.73 -12.17 -26.85
C THR A 447 -21.76 -10.69 -26.43
N THR A 448 -20.63 -10.02 -26.19
CA THR A 448 -20.65 -8.59 -25.83
C THR A 448 -20.12 -7.68 -26.96
N PRO A 449 -20.87 -6.68 -27.46
CA PRO A 449 -20.39 -5.78 -28.50
C PRO A 449 -19.30 -4.85 -27.97
N ALA A 450 -18.28 -4.60 -28.81
CA ALA A 450 -17.19 -3.67 -28.53
C ALA A 450 -17.70 -2.29 -28.09
N ALA A 451 -17.15 -1.78 -26.99
CA ALA A 451 -17.43 -0.43 -26.52
C ALA A 451 -16.91 0.61 -27.55
N PRO A 452 -17.63 1.71 -27.80
CA PRO A 452 -17.23 2.70 -28.78
C PRO A 452 -15.97 3.44 -28.33
N SER A 453 -15.05 3.60 -29.28
CA SER A 453 -13.85 4.43 -29.15
C SER A 453 -14.23 5.88 -28.83
N ASN A 454 -13.92 6.36 -27.62
CA ASN A 454 -13.98 7.78 -27.31
C ASN A 454 -12.74 8.48 -27.88
N THR A 455 -12.81 8.79 -29.17
CA THR A 455 -11.97 9.80 -29.80
C THR A 455 -12.79 11.09 -29.83
N GLN A 456 -12.58 12.01 -28.88
CA GLN A 456 -12.91 13.42 -29.10
C GLN A 456 -11.87 14.35 -28.44
N GLN A 457 -11.23 15.09 -29.36
CA GLN A 457 -10.56 16.41 -29.34
C GLN A 457 -10.40 17.15 -28.02
#